data_AF-A0A971ESV6-F1
#
_entry.id   AF-A0A971ESV6-F1
#
_cell.length_a   1.000
_cell.length_b   1.000
_cell.length_c   1.000
_cell.angle_alpha   90.00
_cell.angle_beta   90.00
_cell.angle_gamma   90.00
#
_symmetry.space_group_name_H-M   'P 1'
#
loop_
_entity.id
_entity.type
_entity.pdbx_description
1 polymer ?
#
loop_
_entity_poly.entity_id
_entity_poly.type
_entity_poly.pdbx_seq_one_letter_code
_entity_poly.pdbx_strand_id
1 'polypeptide(L)'
;MMKKIKLFLLLAPLSLVFAGTLSAYPVNVGDTLNFSLGQGTSQWVSASNGSTLYGWVGELSVYPADSSDLLFSTFCLEMDETLGTGLPFRVGSINDYASLGGANTNDNDPLSKATKWLYWNYVTGNLDDAVSGYSYGANSSANALQRAVWFLEEEITSVSGLAELLAKAALDAELAQAYSGDVAVINLLFADGSRAQDVLVASAPVPEPSTLLLLGAGMVGVALSRRRARK
;
A
#
# COMPACT_ATOMS: atom_id res chain seq x y z
N MET A 1 5.76 30.99 67.31
CA MET A 1 5.41 29.57 67.07
C MET A 1 5.08 29.41 65.58
N MET A 2 6.07 29.10 64.75
CA MET A 2 5.96 29.12 63.28
C MET A 2 5.59 27.72 62.77
N LYS A 3 4.41 27.57 62.17
CA LYS A 3 3.97 26.33 61.53
C LYS A 3 4.68 26.17 60.18
N LYS A 4 5.52 25.14 60.07
CA LYS A 4 6.20 24.73 58.84
C LYS A 4 5.17 24.23 57.82
N ILE A 5 5.00 24.96 56.72
CA ILE A 5 4.20 24.52 55.56
C ILE A 5 5.06 23.50 54.80
N LYS A 6 4.66 22.22 54.86
CA LYS A 6 5.28 21.17 54.05
C LYS A 6 4.75 21.28 52.62
N LEU A 7 5.60 21.73 51.71
CA LEU A 7 5.38 21.73 50.27
C LEU A 7 5.45 20.27 49.78
N PHE A 8 4.29 19.64 49.60
CA PHE A 8 4.17 18.35 48.93
C PHE A 8 4.31 18.58 47.42
N LEU A 9 5.51 18.37 46.87
CA LEU A 9 5.71 18.20 45.44
C LEU A 9 5.00 16.90 45.02
N LEU A 10 3.79 17.02 44.47
CA LEU A 10 3.16 15.94 43.72
C LEU A 10 3.92 15.78 42.39
N LEU A 11 4.85 14.82 42.34
CA LEU A 11 5.29 14.22 41.07
C LEU A 11 4.06 13.55 40.45
N ALA A 12 3.44 14.18 39.46
CA ALA A 12 2.53 13.49 38.57
C ALA A 12 3.38 12.57 37.66
N PRO A 13 3.07 11.27 37.55
CA PRO A 13 3.74 10.42 36.59
C PRO A 13 3.37 10.92 35.19
N LEU A 14 4.36 11.47 34.48
CA LEU A 14 4.29 11.76 33.06
C LEU A 14 4.13 10.42 32.35
N SER A 15 2.88 10.01 32.17
CA SER A 15 2.52 8.82 31.41
C SER A 15 2.87 9.16 29.96
N LEU A 16 4.02 8.65 29.48
CA LEU A 16 4.30 8.62 28.05
C LEU A 16 3.17 7.81 27.42
N VAL A 17 2.19 8.49 26.84
CA VAL A 17 1.27 7.87 25.90
C VAL A 17 2.13 7.61 24.66
N PHE A 18 2.64 6.39 24.53
CA PHE A 18 3.17 5.91 23.27
C PHE A 18 1.98 5.90 22.30
N ALA A 19 1.93 6.89 21.40
CA ALA A 19 1.10 6.81 20.21
C ALA A 19 1.69 5.66 19.38
N GLY A 20 1.09 4.48 19.51
CA GLY A 20 1.41 3.36 18.63
C GLY A 20 0.86 3.71 17.26
N THR A 21 1.72 3.76 16.25
CA THR A 21 1.28 3.91 14.86
C THR A 21 0.35 2.74 14.54
N LEU A 22 -0.94 3.02 14.41
CA LEU A 22 -1.90 2.05 13.89
C LEU A 22 -1.64 1.91 12.39
N SER A 23 -1.35 0.69 11.94
CA SER A 23 -1.28 0.37 10.52
C SER A 23 -2.66 -0.09 10.06
N ALA A 24 -3.16 0.52 9.00
CA ALA A 24 -4.41 0.12 8.36
C ALA A 24 -4.25 0.35 6.85
N TYR A 25 -4.95 -0.44 6.05
CA TYR A 25 -5.06 -0.13 4.63
C TYR A 25 -5.83 1.19 4.46
N PRO A 26 -5.49 2.01 3.45
CA PRO A 26 -6.16 3.28 3.18
C PRO A 26 -7.59 3.12 2.61
N VAL A 27 -8.06 1.87 2.45
CA VAL A 27 -9.35 1.51 1.87
C VAL A 27 -9.99 0.35 2.64
N ASN A 28 -11.30 0.22 2.54
CA ASN A 28 -12.11 -0.83 3.15
C ASN A 28 -12.93 -1.58 2.10
N VAL A 29 -13.36 -2.80 2.46
CA VAL A 29 -14.31 -3.55 1.65
C VAL A 29 -15.61 -2.76 1.49
N GLY A 30 -16.09 -2.65 0.24
CA GLY A 30 -17.25 -1.87 -0.14
C GLY A 30 -16.94 -0.44 -0.60
N ASP A 31 -15.71 0.06 -0.40
CA ASP A 31 -15.29 1.35 -0.93
C ASP A 31 -15.34 1.34 -2.46
N THR A 32 -15.51 2.52 -3.03
CA THR A 32 -15.49 2.71 -4.49
C THR A 32 -14.30 3.58 -4.87
N LEU A 33 -13.50 3.12 -5.83
CA LEU A 33 -12.21 3.68 -6.19
C LEU A 33 -12.19 4.08 -7.66
N ASN A 34 -11.53 5.20 -7.95
CA ASN A 34 -11.15 5.61 -9.29
C ASN A 34 -9.65 5.40 -9.49
N PHE A 35 -9.27 5.12 -10.73
CA PHE A 35 -7.87 4.91 -11.12
C PHE A 35 -7.48 5.88 -12.23
N SER A 36 -6.25 6.39 -12.16
CA SER A 36 -5.59 7.06 -13.27
C SER A 36 -4.23 6.43 -13.54
N LEU A 37 -3.75 6.60 -14.76
CA LEU A 37 -2.40 6.18 -15.13
C LEU A 37 -1.39 7.11 -14.44
N GLY A 38 -0.46 6.52 -13.69
CA GLY A 38 0.70 7.19 -13.15
C GLY A 38 1.91 7.06 -14.08
N GLN A 39 3.08 6.77 -13.52
CA GLN A 39 4.31 6.58 -14.30
C GLN A 39 4.29 5.26 -15.06
N GLY A 40 4.69 5.27 -16.32
CA GLY A 40 4.77 4.08 -17.15
C GLY A 40 4.47 4.34 -18.62
N THR A 41 4.32 3.27 -19.39
CA THR A 41 4.04 3.35 -20.82
C THR A 41 3.15 2.21 -21.29
N SER A 42 2.39 2.42 -22.36
CA SER A 42 1.74 1.33 -23.09
C SER A 42 2.77 0.48 -23.85
N GLN A 43 2.78 -0.84 -23.62
CA GLN A 43 3.72 -1.76 -24.26
C GLN A 43 3.06 -3.10 -24.60
N TRP A 44 3.61 -3.80 -25.59
CA TRP A 44 3.32 -5.21 -25.83
C TRP A 44 4.09 -6.08 -24.82
N VAL A 45 3.39 -7.00 -24.17
CA VAL A 45 3.98 -7.93 -23.19
C VAL A 45 3.51 -9.36 -23.50
N SER A 46 4.41 -10.32 -23.38
CA SER A 46 4.14 -11.74 -23.62
C SER A 46 3.77 -12.45 -22.31
N ALA A 47 2.59 -13.06 -22.29
CA ALA A 47 2.06 -13.81 -21.16
C ALA A 47 2.73 -15.17 -20.99
N SER A 48 2.61 -15.74 -19.79
CA SER A 48 2.92 -17.14 -19.52
C SER A 48 2.06 -18.12 -20.32
N ASN A 49 0.79 -17.77 -20.58
CA ASN A 49 -0.10 -18.54 -21.46
C ASN A 49 0.24 -18.42 -22.97
N GLY A 50 1.31 -17.70 -23.33
CA GLY A 50 1.78 -17.54 -24.71
C GLY A 50 1.05 -16.45 -25.51
N SER A 51 0.04 -15.80 -24.94
CA SER A 51 -0.59 -14.63 -25.57
C SER A 51 0.34 -13.41 -25.56
N THR A 52 0.13 -12.50 -26.51
CA THR A 52 0.78 -11.18 -26.47
C THR A 52 -0.31 -10.13 -26.33
N LEU A 53 -0.24 -9.35 -25.25
CA LEU A 53 -1.23 -8.34 -24.93
C LEU A 53 -0.62 -6.95 -25.12
N TYR A 54 -1.42 -6.01 -25.63
CA TYR A 54 -1.08 -4.59 -25.65
C TYR A 54 -1.82 -3.92 -24.51
N GLY A 55 -1.08 -3.42 -23.54
CA GLY A 55 -1.65 -2.87 -22.33
C GLY A 55 -0.78 -1.79 -21.75
N TRP A 56 -1.33 -1.12 -20.74
CA TRP A 56 -0.57 -0.18 -19.96
C TRP A 56 0.33 -0.94 -18.97
N VAL A 57 1.59 -0.54 -18.88
CA VAL A 57 2.58 -1.11 -17.97
C VAL A 57 3.08 0.03 -17.09
N GLY A 58 2.97 -0.10 -15.77
CA GLY A 58 3.47 0.90 -14.84
C GLY A 58 2.65 1.03 -13.56
N GLU A 59 2.81 2.18 -12.89
CA GLU A 59 2.14 2.58 -11.66
C GLU A 59 0.72 3.17 -11.83
N LEU A 60 -0.29 2.59 -11.20
CA LEU A 60 -1.63 3.16 -11.13
C LEU A 60 -1.79 4.07 -9.91
N SER A 61 -2.40 5.24 -10.08
CA SER A 61 -2.78 6.13 -8.97
C SER A 61 -4.24 5.87 -8.55
N VAL A 62 -4.48 5.70 -7.26
CA VAL A 62 -5.78 5.31 -6.68
C VAL A 62 -6.41 6.47 -5.91
N TYR A 63 -7.69 6.71 -6.16
CA TYR A 63 -8.47 7.79 -5.56
C TYR A 63 -9.82 7.28 -5.04
N PRO A 64 -10.44 7.92 -4.04
CA PRO A 64 -11.84 7.68 -3.73
C PRO A 64 -12.72 8.06 -4.93
N ALA A 65 -13.87 7.41 -5.10
CA ALA A 65 -14.75 7.69 -6.23
C ALA A 65 -15.27 9.14 -6.27
N ASP A 66 -15.35 9.79 -5.12
CA ASP A 66 -15.92 11.12 -4.89
C ASP A 66 -14.87 12.21 -4.57
N SER A 67 -13.58 11.88 -4.62
CA SER A 67 -12.48 12.82 -4.35
C SER A 67 -11.35 12.69 -5.37
N SER A 68 -10.54 13.75 -5.50
CA SER A 68 -9.29 13.75 -6.26
C SER A 68 -8.06 13.59 -5.36
N ASP A 69 -8.25 13.33 -4.07
CA ASP A 69 -7.15 13.11 -3.13
C ASP A 69 -6.53 11.73 -3.39
N LEU A 70 -5.24 11.72 -3.72
CA LEU A 70 -4.50 10.48 -3.93
C LEU A 70 -4.46 9.68 -2.62
N LEU A 71 -4.94 8.42 -2.67
CA LEU A 71 -4.83 7.49 -1.55
C LEU A 71 -3.45 6.83 -1.55
N PHE A 72 -3.10 6.19 -2.66
CA PHE A 72 -1.85 5.47 -2.85
C PHE A 72 -1.59 5.20 -4.33
N SER A 73 -0.37 4.77 -4.64
CA SER A 73 0.02 4.24 -5.95
C SER A 73 0.15 2.72 -5.88
N THR A 74 -0.24 2.02 -6.93
CA THR A 74 -0.32 0.55 -6.99
C THR A 74 0.09 0.00 -8.36
N PHE A 75 0.05 -1.31 -8.52
CA PHE A 75 0.38 -2.05 -9.74
C PHE A 75 -0.67 -3.13 -9.97
N CYS A 76 -0.89 -3.47 -11.25
CA CYS A 76 -1.74 -4.59 -11.64
C CYS A 76 -1.11 -5.90 -11.17
N LEU A 77 -1.92 -6.84 -10.70
CA LEU A 77 -1.43 -8.15 -10.29
C LEU A 77 -1.46 -9.15 -11.44
N GLU A 78 -2.53 -9.14 -12.23
CA GLU A 78 -2.76 -10.07 -13.33
C GLU A 78 -2.44 -9.37 -14.66
N MET A 79 -1.88 -10.06 -15.63
CA MET A 79 -1.50 -9.42 -16.90
C MET A 79 -2.62 -9.48 -17.95
N ASP A 80 -3.46 -10.49 -17.91
CA ASP A 80 -4.59 -10.69 -18.82
C ASP A 80 -5.90 -10.02 -18.36
N GLU A 81 -5.91 -9.48 -17.15
CA GLU A 81 -6.96 -8.58 -16.69
C GLU A 81 -6.68 -7.12 -17.06
N THR A 82 -7.72 -6.39 -17.45
CA THR A 82 -7.58 -4.98 -17.81
C THR A 82 -8.33 -4.09 -16.84
N LEU A 83 -7.68 -3.01 -16.44
CA LEU A 83 -8.30 -1.94 -15.67
C LEU A 83 -8.64 -0.79 -16.64
N GLY A 84 -9.93 -0.51 -16.80
CA GLY A 84 -10.39 0.66 -17.54
C GLY A 84 -10.20 1.95 -16.74
N THR A 85 -9.72 3.03 -17.36
CA THR A 85 -9.72 4.35 -16.72
C THR A 85 -11.05 5.06 -16.96
N GLY A 86 -11.55 5.80 -15.96
CA GLY A 86 -12.76 6.62 -16.08
C GLY A 86 -14.08 5.97 -15.65
N LEU A 87 -14.04 4.73 -15.12
CA LEU A 87 -15.16 4.14 -14.39
C LEU A 87 -14.73 3.78 -12.96
N PRO A 88 -15.61 3.95 -11.97
CA PRO A 88 -15.33 3.53 -10.60
C PRO A 88 -15.41 2.01 -10.44
N PHE A 89 -14.54 1.47 -9.59
CA PHE A 89 -14.51 0.05 -9.20
C PHE A 89 -14.84 -0.09 -7.71
N ARG A 90 -15.54 -1.15 -7.33
CA ARG A 90 -15.82 -1.44 -5.93
C ARG A 90 -14.76 -2.39 -5.36
N VAL A 91 -14.31 -2.14 -4.14
CA VAL A 91 -13.50 -3.07 -3.36
C VAL A 91 -14.38 -4.25 -2.95
N GLY A 92 -14.18 -5.41 -3.59
CA GLY A 92 -14.90 -6.64 -3.28
C GLY A 92 -14.37 -7.31 -2.02
N SER A 93 -13.04 -7.38 -1.89
CA SER A 93 -12.34 -7.96 -0.75
C SER A 93 -10.90 -7.44 -0.67
N ILE A 94 -10.26 -7.63 0.49
CA ILE A 94 -8.84 -7.37 0.72
C ILE A 94 -8.24 -8.61 1.39
N ASN A 95 -7.32 -9.29 0.70
CA ASN A 95 -6.87 -10.65 1.06
C ASN A 95 -5.48 -10.93 0.48
N ASP A 96 -4.90 -12.08 0.78
CA ASP A 96 -3.53 -12.42 0.37
C ASP A 96 -3.44 -13.19 -0.95
N TYR A 97 -4.44 -13.06 -1.83
CA TYR A 97 -4.51 -13.75 -3.11
C TYR A 97 -5.28 -12.94 -4.18
N ALA A 98 -4.90 -13.14 -5.45
CA ALA A 98 -5.67 -12.73 -6.62
C ALA A 98 -6.85 -13.70 -6.79
N SER A 99 -8.07 -13.18 -6.92
CA SER A 99 -9.26 -14.02 -6.82
C SER A 99 -9.52 -14.89 -8.04
N LEU A 100 -9.19 -14.39 -9.24
CA LEU A 100 -9.24 -15.18 -10.46
C LEU A 100 -7.88 -15.80 -10.76
N GLY A 101 -6.80 -15.27 -10.18
CA GLY A 101 -5.47 -15.57 -10.69
C GLY A 101 -5.30 -14.95 -12.07
N GLY A 102 -4.15 -15.15 -12.69
CA GLY A 102 -3.90 -14.58 -13.99
C GLY A 102 -3.53 -15.61 -15.03
N ALA A 103 -2.54 -15.27 -15.83
CA ALA A 103 -2.03 -16.16 -16.87
C ALA A 103 -1.49 -17.49 -16.31
N ASN A 104 -1.15 -17.56 -15.02
CA ASN A 104 -0.62 -18.73 -14.32
C ASN A 104 -1.69 -19.70 -13.74
N THR A 105 -2.82 -19.20 -13.24
CA THR A 105 -3.91 -19.98 -12.61
C THR A 105 -5.26 -19.29 -12.77
N ASN A 106 -6.35 -20.06 -12.70
CA ASN A 106 -7.72 -19.54 -12.87
C ASN A 106 -8.54 -19.53 -11.56
N ASP A 107 -7.87 -19.69 -10.41
CA ASP A 107 -8.51 -19.63 -9.09
C ASP A 107 -7.49 -19.34 -7.98
N ASN A 108 -7.83 -18.39 -7.10
CA ASN A 108 -7.14 -18.04 -5.84
C ASN A 108 -5.60 -18.13 -5.90
N ASP A 109 -4.97 -17.23 -6.62
CA ASP A 109 -3.51 -17.17 -6.75
C ASP A 109 -2.86 -16.48 -5.53
N PRO A 110 -2.15 -17.20 -4.65
CA PRO A 110 -1.59 -16.60 -3.44
C PRO A 110 -0.47 -15.61 -3.75
N LEU A 111 -0.60 -14.40 -3.21
CA LEU A 111 0.37 -13.32 -3.39
C LEU A 111 1.75 -13.73 -2.83
N SER A 112 2.76 -13.76 -3.70
CA SER A 112 4.10 -14.22 -3.32
C SER A 112 4.76 -13.31 -2.27
N LYS A 113 5.63 -13.88 -1.42
CA LYS A 113 6.37 -13.08 -0.42
C LYS A 113 7.38 -12.15 -1.09
N ALA A 114 7.98 -12.55 -2.20
CA ALA A 114 8.82 -11.69 -3.02
C ALA A 114 8.05 -10.44 -3.48
N THR A 115 6.85 -10.58 -4.05
CA THR A 115 6.04 -9.42 -4.46
C THR A 115 5.65 -8.54 -3.28
N LYS A 116 5.28 -9.14 -2.14
CA LYS A 116 5.01 -8.39 -0.91
C LYS A 116 6.22 -7.55 -0.47
N TRP A 117 7.43 -8.14 -0.47
CA TRP A 117 8.66 -7.41 -0.14
C TRP A 117 8.93 -6.28 -1.12
N LEU A 118 8.76 -6.54 -2.41
CA LEU A 118 9.02 -5.57 -3.46
C LEU A 118 8.10 -4.35 -3.35
N TYR A 119 6.80 -4.60 -3.22
CA TYR A 119 5.81 -3.54 -3.07
C TYR A 119 5.94 -2.79 -1.74
N TRP A 120 6.27 -3.50 -0.64
CA TRP A 120 6.52 -2.85 0.64
C TRP A 120 7.68 -1.86 0.59
N ASN A 121 8.79 -2.23 -0.05
CA ASN A 121 9.93 -1.32 -0.22
C ASN A 121 9.58 -0.13 -1.12
N TYR A 122 8.72 -0.34 -2.13
CA TYR A 122 8.21 0.75 -2.95
C TYR A 122 7.39 1.75 -2.13
N VAL A 123 6.36 1.30 -1.39
CA VAL A 123 5.49 2.20 -0.62
C VAL A 123 6.19 2.87 0.57
N THR A 124 7.24 2.24 1.10
CA THR A 124 8.04 2.81 2.21
C THR A 124 9.17 3.71 1.72
N GLY A 125 9.37 3.85 0.41
CA GLY A 125 10.39 4.73 -0.15
C GLY A 125 11.81 4.18 -0.07
N ASN A 126 11.98 2.86 0.10
CA ASN A 126 13.29 2.21 0.30
C ASN A 126 13.78 1.41 -0.93
N LEU A 127 12.98 1.30 -1.98
CA LEU A 127 13.30 0.44 -3.13
C LEU A 127 14.53 0.88 -3.94
N ASP A 128 14.81 2.17 -4.04
CA ASP A 128 16.02 2.71 -4.70
C ASP A 128 17.31 2.41 -3.93
N ASP A 129 17.25 2.42 -2.59
CA ASP A 129 18.34 1.94 -1.74
C ASP A 129 18.53 0.43 -1.86
N ALA A 130 17.42 -0.32 -1.98
CA ALA A 130 17.45 -1.77 -2.06
C ALA A 130 17.92 -2.30 -3.42
N VAL A 131 17.62 -1.59 -4.51
CA VAL A 131 17.93 -2.02 -5.88
C VAL A 131 18.54 -0.87 -6.69
N SER A 132 19.85 -0.96 -6.90
CA SER A 132 20.59 0.02 -7.71
C SER A 132 20.00 0.20 -9.11
N GLY A 133 19.83 1.45 -9.52
CA GLY A 133 19.25 1.83 -10.81
C GLY A 133 17.72 1.97 -10.79
N TYR A 134 17.04 1.62 -9.70
CA TYR A 134 15.65 2.02 -9.49
C TYR A 134 15.58 3.51 -9.15
N SER A 135 14.58 4.21 -9.69
CA SER A 135 14.35 5.62 -9.44
C SER A 135 12.86 5.92 -9.44
N TYR A 136 12.36 6.48 -8.32
CA TYR A 136 10.98 6.92 -8.22
C TYR A 136 10.66 8.01 -9.24
N GLY A 137 9.47 7.97 -9.83
CA GLY A 137 9.04 8.95 -10.83
C GLY A 137 9.54 8.70 -12.25
N ALA A 138 10.38 7.70 -12.49
CA ALA A 138 10.85 7.35 -13.82
C ALA A 138 9.94 6.29 -14.49
N ASN A 139 9.43 6.58 -15.69
CA ASN A 139 8.65 5.63 -16.49
C ASN A 139 9.33 4.27 -16.64
N SER A 140 10.66 4.25 -16.87
CA SER A 140 11.42 3.01 -17.00
C SER A 140 11.44 2.18 -15.72
N SER A 141 11.48 2.82 -14.55
CA SER A 141 11.48 2.14 -13.25
C SER A 141 10.08 1.65 -12.88
N ALA A 142 9.04 2.41 -13.16
CA ALA A 142 7.66 1.97 -13.01
C ALA A 142 7.32 0.78 -13.93
N ASN A 143 7.75 0.84 -15.20
CA ASN A 143 7.63 -0.30 -16.12
C ASN A 143 8.38 -1.53 -15.64
N ALA A 144 9.61 -1.34 -15.13
CA ALA A 144 10.42 -2.43 -14.63
C ALA A 144 9.80 -3.08 -13.39
N LEU A 145 9.22 -2.27 -12.49
CA LEU A 145 8.53 -2.75 -11.29
C LEU A 145 7.26 -3.54 -11.65
N GLN A 146 6.41 -3.03 -12.55
CA GLN A 146 5.23 -3.76 -13.02
C GLN A 146 5.62 -5.12 -13.63
N ARG A 147 6.68 -5.17 -14.44
CA ARG A 147 7.17 -6.42 -15.05
C ARG A 147 7.78 -7.37 -14.02
N ALA A 148 8.46 -6.85 -13.00
CA ALA A 148 8.99 -7.66 -11.92
C ALA A 148 7.85 -8.30 -11.11
N VAL A 149 6.79 -7.55 -10.80
CA VAL A 149 5.57 -8.08 -10.16
C VAL A 149 4.98 -9.22 -11.00
N TRP A 150 4.69 -8.99 -12.28
CA TRP A 150 4.17 -10.03 -13.16
C TRP A 150 5.09 -11.26 -13.28
N PHE A 151 6.40 -11.08 -13.23
CA PHE A 151 7.31 -12.23 -13.25
C PHE A 151 7.27 -13.02 -11.94
N LEU A 152 7.21 -12.34 -10.80
CA LEU A 152 7.16 -12.97 -9.48
C LEU A 152 5.83 -13.70 -9.23
N GLU A 153 4.74 -13.21 -9.82
CA GLU A 153 3.43 -13.86 -9.82
C GLU A 153 3.22 -14.79 -11.04
N GLU A 154 4.29 -15.15 -11.77
CA GLU A 154 4.23 -16.11 -12.88
C GLU A 154 3.32 -15.74 -14.08
N GLU A 155 2.94 -14.47 -14.18
CA GLU A 155 2.14 -13.89 -15.27
C GLU A 155 2.94 -13.76 -16.58
N ILE A 156 4.25 -13.63 -16.48
CA ILE A 156 5.19 -13.63 -17.61
C ILE A 156 6.36 -14.56 -17.34
N THR A 157 6.91 -15.16 -18.41
CA THR A 157 7.97 -16.18 -18.27
C THR A 157 9.38 -15.61 -18.15
N SER A 158 9.58 -14.33 -18.48
CA SER A 158 10.92 -13.74 -18.47
C SER A 158 10.91 -12.22 -18.32
N VAL A 159 11.92 -11.73 -17.61
CA VAL A 159 12.26 -10.32 -17.46
C VAL A 159 13.74 -10.11 -17.76
N SER A 160 14.13 -8.87 -18.03
CA SER A 160 15.52 -8.49 -18.25
C SER A 160 15.78 -7.08 -17.74
N GLY A 161 17.07 -6.72 -17.59
CA GLY A 161 17.47 -5.38 -17.18
C GLY A 161 17.01 -5.06 -15.75
N LEU A 162 16.43 -3.88 -15.54
CA LEU A 162 16.02 -3.45 -14.20
C LEU A 162 14.92 -4.34 -13.59
N ALA A 163 14.00 -4.87 -14.41
CA ALA A 163 12.95 -5.77 -13.92
C ALA A 163 13.52 -7.07 -13.34
N GLU A 164 14.57 -7.61 -13.96
CA GLU A 164 15.28 -8.80 -13.48
C GLU A 164 16.02 -8.52 -12.16
N LEU A 165 16.65 -7.35 -12.04
CA LEU A 165 17.31 -6.94 -10.79
C LEU A 165 16.32 -6.80 -9.63
N LEU A 166 15.16 -6.19 -9.89
CA LEU A 166 14.07 -6.05 -8.91
C LEU A 166 13.54 -7.42 -8.47
N ALA A 167 13.22 -8.29 -9.42
CA ALA A 167 12.73 -9.64 -9.13
C ALA A 167 13.74 -10.47 -8.33
N LYS A 168 15.03 -10.40 -8.71
CA LYS A 168 16.09 -11.11 -7.99
C LYS A 168 16.24 -10.62 -6.55
N ALA A 169 16.25 -9.29 -6.33
CA ALA A 169 16.34 -8.73 -4.98
C ALA A 169 15.17 -9.19 -4.09
N ALA A 170 13.97 -9.25 -4.65
CA ALA A 170 12.78 -9.73 -3.96
C ALA A 170 12.87 -11.23 -3.59
N LEU A 171 13.32 -12.08 -4.52
CA LEU A 171 13.53 -13.51 -4.27
C LEU A 171 14.63 -13.76 -3.22
N ASP A 172 15.75 -13.02 -3.30
CA ASP A 172 16.83 -13.11 -2.32
C ASP A 172 16.34 -12.70 -0.90
N ALA A 173 15.50 -11.66 -0.81
CA ALA A 173 14.88 -11.23 0.44
C ALA A 173 13.87 -12.23 1.00
N GLU A 174 13.10 -12.89 0.13
CA GLU A 174 12.20 -13.98 0.53
C GLU A 174 12.97 -15.16 1.12
N LEU A 175 14.04 -15.60 0.47
CA LEU A 175 14.92 -16.67 0.97
C LEU A 175 15.54 -16.31 2.33
N ALA A 176 15.90 -15.04 2.51
CA ALA A 176 16.41 -14.51 3.77
C ALA A 176 15.32 -14.32 4.85
N GLN A 177 14.05 -14.53 4.53
CA GLN A 177 12.89 -14.23 5.38
C GLN A 177 12.89 -12.78 5.89
N ALA A 178 13.40 -11.87 5.07
CA ALA A 178 13.60 -10.46 5.45
C ALA A 178 12.34 -9.59 5.29
N TYR A 179 11.16 -10.21 5.11
CA TYR A 179 9.89 -9.52 4.95
C TYR A 179 9.09 -9.48 6.26
N SER A 180 8.69 -8.28 6.66
CA SER A 180 7.83 -8.03 7.84
C SER A 180 6.73 -7.01 7.57
N GLY A 181 6.56 -6.60 6.31
CA GLY A 181 5.53 -5.68 5.90
C GLY A 181 4.14 -6.32 5.92
N ASP A 182 3.13 -5.47 5.73
CA ASP A 182 1.76 -5.92 5.55
C ASP A 182 1.24 -5.42 4.19
N VAL A 183 1.14 -6.37 3.27
CA VAL A 183 0.76 -6.18 1.86
C VAL A 183 -0.28 -7.23 1.52
N ALA A 184 -1.35 -6.76 0.88
CA ALA A 184 -2.48 -7.54 0.42
C ALA A 184 -2.86 -7.18 -1.01
N VAL A 185 -3.83 -7.91 -1.52
CA VAL A 185 -4.50 -7.74 -2.80
C VAL A 185 -5.87 -7.13 -2.55
N ILE A 186 -6.20 -6.08 -3.28
CA ILE A 186 -7.56 -5.58 -3.41
C ILE A 186 -8.19 -6.30 -4.59
N ASN A 187 -9.23 -7.09 -4.33
CA ASN A 187 -9.99 -7.67 -5.43
C ASN A 187 -11.07 -6.71 -5.90
N LEU A 188 -10.93 -6.20 -7.13
CA LEU A 188 -11.83 -5.18 -7.67
C LEU A 188 -13.04 -5.81 -8.34
N LEU A 189 -14.16 -5.10 -8.27
CA LEU A 189 -15.39 -5.44 -8.96
C LEU A 189 -15.83 -4.26 -9.83
N PHE A 190 -16.29 -4.56 -11.04
CA PHE A 190 -17.06 -3.62 -11.83
C PHE A 190 -18.41 -3.30 -11.16
N ALA A 191 -19.08 -2.25 -11.63
CA ALA A 191 -20.37 -1.82 -11.10
C ALA A 191 -21.46 -2.90 -11.16
N ASP A 192 -21.40 -3.80 -12.14
CA ASP A 192 -22.31 -4.94 -12.30
C ASP A 192 -21.97 -6.14 -11.38
N GLY A 193 -20.89 -6.03 -10.59
CA GLY A 193 -20.41 -7.07 -9.69
C GLY A 193 -19.56 -8.14 -10.36
N SER A 194 -19.28 -8.03 -11.67
CA SER A 194 -18.24 -8.84 -12.31
C SER A 194 -16.86 -8.45 -11.77
N ARG A 195 -15.93 -9.41 -11.78
CA ARG A 195 -14.56 -9.19 -11.30
C ARG A 195 -13.77 -8.33 -12.28
N ALA A 196 -12.85 -7.54 -11.75
CA ALA A 196 -11.95 -6.67 -12.48
C ALA A 196 -10.52 -6.88 -11.96
N GLN A 197 -9.55 -6.29 -12.69
CA GLN A 197 -8.13 -6.33 -12.37
C GLN A 197 -7.82 -6.16 -10.88
N ASP A 198 -7.11 -7.12 -10.32
CA ASP A 198 -6.66 -7.06 -8.93
C ASP A 198 -5.41 -6.17 -8.76
N VAL A 199 -5.31 -5.47 -7.63
CA VAL A 199 -4.22 -4.50 -7.38
C VAL A 199 -3.62 -4.63 -5.98
N LEU A 200 -2.37 -4.20 -5.83
CA LEU A 200 -1.64 -4.29 -4.56
C LEU A 200 -2.02 -3.16 -3.57
N VAL A 201 -2.05 -3.48 -2.29
CA VAL A 201 -2.23 -2.49 -1.21
C VAL A 201 -1.34 -2.84 -0.02
N ALA A 202 -0.83 -1.83 0.66
CA ALA A 202 0.01 -2.00 1.84
C ALA A 202 -0.59 -1.22 3.00
N SER A 203 -0.49 -1.75 4.21
CA SER A 203 -0.80 -0.97 5.40
C SER A 203 0.43 -0.11 5.69
N ALA A 204 0.46 1.07 5.07
CA ALA A 204 1.48 2.06 5.37
C ALA A 204 1.12 2.76 6.69
N PRO A 205 2.11 3.23 7.48
CA PRO A 205 1.85 3.99 8.68
C PRO A 205 0.98 5.21 8.34
N VAL A 206 -0.27 5.20 8.78
CA VAL A 206 -1.16 6.35 8.63
C VAL A 206 -0.61 7.43 9.56
N PRO A 207 -0.22 8.62 9.06
CA PRO A 207 0.10 9.73 9.93
C PRO A 207 -1.15 9.98 10.78
N GLU A 208 -1.09 9.70 12.08
CA GLU A 208 -2.25 9.89 12.95
C GLU A 208 -2.77 11.31 12.72
N PRO A 209 -4.07 11.47 12.41
CA PRO A 209 -4.60 12.79 12.17
C PRO A 209 -4.32 13.61 13.42
N SER A 210 -3.73 14.79 13.24
CA SER A 210 -3.41 15.76 14.31
C SER A 210 -4.63 16.09 15.18
N THR A 211 -5.82 15.69 14.77
CA THR A 211 -7.06 15.66 15.54
C THR A 211 -6.97 14.82 16.82
N LEU A 212 -6.23 13.71 16.88
CA LEU A 212 -6.03 12.94 18.11
C LEU A 212 -5.12 13.69 19.09
N LEU A 213 -4.06 14.33 18.58
CA LEU A 213 -3.22 15.23 19.36
C LEU A 213 -4.04 16.42 19.89
N LEU A 214 -4.87 17.02 19.04
CA LEU A 214 -5.74 18.15 19.39
C LEU A 214 -6.83 17.74 20.39
N LEU A 215 -7.39 16.54 20.24
CA LEU A 215 -8.37 15.97 21.15
C LEU A 215 -7.74 15.70 22.53
N GLY A 216 -6.55 15.11 22.55
CA GLY A 216 -5.76 14.91 23.77
C GLY A 216 -5.42 16.24 24.45
N ALA A 217 -4.89 17.20 23.69
CA ALA A 217 -4.58 18.54 24.19
C ALA A 217 -5.83 19.29 24.67
N GLY A 218 -6.95 19.15 23.97
CA GLY A 218 -8.24 19.74 24.32
C GLY A 218 -8.77 19.19 25.65
N MET A 219 -8.70 17.87 25.85
CA MET A 219 -9.11 17.25 27.12
C MET A 219 -8.25 17.69 28.30
N VAL A 220 -6.93 17.79 28.11
CA VAL A 220 -6.01 18.33 29.13
C VAL A 220 -6.34 19.80 29.43
N GLY A 221 -6.58 20.60 28.41
CA GLY A 221 -6.98 22.01 28.54
C GLY A 221 -8.26 22.18 29.37
N VAL A 222 -9.29 21.37 29.10
CA VAL A 222 -10.56 21.39 29.86
C VAL A 222 -10.35 20.94 31.31
N ALA A 223 -9.55 19.90 31.55
CA ALA A 223 -9.26 19.42 32.89
C ALA A 223 -8.53 20.47 33.74
N LEU A 224 -7.56 21.19 33.15
CA LEU A 224 -6.86 22.30 33.80
C LEU A 224 -7.77 23.51 34.05
N SER A 225 -8.64 23.85 33.09
CA SER A 225 -9.63 24.93 33.23
C SER A 225 -10.60 24.67 34.39
N ARG A 226 -11.15 23.45 34.48
CA ARG A 226 -12.03 23.03 35.60
C ARG A 226 -11.37 23.13 36.98
N ARG A 227 -10.06 22.87 37.06
CA ARG A 227 -9.31 22.99 38.34
C ARG A 227 -9.11 24.43 38.77
N ARG A 228 -8.97 25.38 37.82
CA ARG A 228 -8.90 26.82 38.14
C ARG A 228 -10.24 27.37 38.59
N ALA A 229 -11.35 26.94 38.01
CA ALA A 229 -12.69 27.43 38.37
C ALA A 229 -13.21 26.95 39.74
N ARG A 230 -12.56 25.96 40.37
CA ARG A 230 -12.91 25.44 41.70
C ARG A 230 -12.04 25.99 42.84
N LYS A 231 -11.08 26.87 42.54
CA LYS A 231 -10.32 27.64 43.51
C LYS A 231 -10.84 29.07 43.54
#